data_AF-A0A847CNL2-F1
#
_entry.id   AF-A0A847CNL2-F1
#
_cell.length_a   1.000
_cell.length_b   1.000
_cell.length_c   1.000
_cell.angle_alpha   90.00
_cell.angle_beta   90.00
_cell.angle_gamma   90.00
#
_symmetry.space_group_name_H-M   'P 1'
#
loop_
_entity.id
_entity.type
_entity.pdbx_description
1 polymer ?
#
loop_
_entity_poly.entity_id
_entity_poly.type
_entity_poly.pdbx_seq_one_letter_code
_entity_poly.pdbx_strand_id
1 'polypeptide(L)'
;MVTEAAQHLLEAGGKRFRPLLTMLAAQFGDADSEDVVKAGVVVELTHLATLYHDDVMDEAPRRRGAPSANSRWDNSVAILVGDFLFARASALV
;
A
#
# COMPACT_ATOMS: atom_id res chain seq x y z
N MET A 1 10.07 13.19 -5.73
CA MET A 1 10.16 12.86 -4.29
C MET A 1 8.95 12.07 -3.81
N VAL A 2 7.74 12.63 -3.73
CA VAL A 2 6.55 11.91 -3.19
C VAL A 2 6.22 10.64 -3.99
N THR A 3 6.23 10.71 -5.33
CA THR A 3 5.97 9.55 -6.20
C THR A 3 6.99 8.43 -5.99
N GLU A 4 8.27 8.79 -5.94
CA GLU A 4 9.37 7.83 -5.70
C GLU A 4 9.24 7.17 -4.32
N ALA A 5 8.99 7.98 -3.29
CA ALA A 5 8.81 7.48 -1.95
C ALA A 5 7.57 6.57 -1.85
N ALA A 6 6.46 6.91 -2.51
CA ALA A 6 5.26 6.07 -2.57
C ALA A 6 5.50 4.74 -3.31
N GLN A 7 6.28 4.77 -4.41
CA GLN A 7 6.60 3.60 -5.20
C GLN A 7 7.56 2.63 -4.50
N HIS A 8 8.36 3.10 -3.54
CA HIS A 8 9.40 2.30 -2.86
C HIS A 8 8.92 0.95 -2.33
N LEU A 9 7.91 0.93 -1.45
CA LEU A 9 7.35 -0.35 -0.94
C LEU A 9 6.50 -1.10 -1.98
N LEU A 10 6.00 -0.40 -2.99
CA LEU A 10 5.23 -0.96 -4.09
C LEU A 10 6.14 -1.80 -5.00
N GLU A 11 7.36 -1.31 -5.26
CA GLU A 11 8.42 -1.92 -6.07
C GLU A 11 9.28 -2.91 -5.28
N ALA A 12 9.43 -2.73 -3.96
CA ALA A 12 10.05 -3.72 -3.06
C ALA A 12 9.33 -5.08 -3.06
N GLY A 13 8.20 -5.16 -3.76
CA GLY A 13 7.45 -6.39 -3.97
C GLY A 13 6.58 -6.71 -2.77
N GLY A 14 5.58 -7.55 -2.97
CA GLY A 14 4.67 -8.02 -1.94
C GLY A 14 3.94 -9.25 -2.43
N LYS A 15 3.39 -10.05 -1.51
CA LYS A 15 2.69 -11.29 -1.90
C LYS A 15 1.38 -11.01 -2.68
N ARG A 16 0.91 -9.76 -2.71
CA ARG A 16 -0.36 -9.31 -3.29
C ARG A 16 -1.56 -10.19 -2.92
N PHE A 17 -1.51 -10.75 -1.71
CA PHE A 17 -2.50 -11.70 -1.23
C PHE A 17 -3.87 -11.05 -1.03
N ARG A 18 -3.90 -9.78 -0.61
CA ARG A 18 -5.14 -9.05 -0.37
C ARG A 18 -5.89 -8.75 -1.67
N PRO A 19 -5.27 -8.17 -2.73
CA PRO A 19 -5.89 -8.08 -4.05
C PRO A 19 -6.38 -9.43 -4.58
N LEU A 20 -5.57 -10.49 -4.45
CA LEU A 20 -5.97 -11.83 -4.88
C LEU A 20 -7.23 -12.31 -4.15
N LEU A 21 -7.29 -12.12 -2.83
CA LEU A 21 -8.47 -12.48 -2.04
C LEU A 21 -9.70 -11.66 -2.45
N THR A 22 -9.54 -10.37 -2.75
CA THR A 22 -10.62 -9.52 -3.28
C THR A 22 -11.16 -10.07 -4.61
N MET A 23 -10.27 -10.46 -5.52
CA MET A 23 -10.64 -11.03 -6.83
C MET A 23 -11.34 -12.39 -6.68
N LEU A 24 -10.87 -13.23 -5.76
CA LEU A 24 -11.49 -14.52 -5.46
C LEU A 24 -12.88 -14.34 -4.81
N ALA A 25 -13.03 -13.37 -3.92
CA ALA A 25 -14.31 -13.06 -3.29
C ALA A 25 -15.34 -12.57 -4.32
N ALA A 26 -14.93 -11.82 -5.33
CA ALA A 26 -15.81 -11.36 -6.40
C ALA A 26 -16.40 -12.50 -7.25
N GLN A 27 -15.79 -13.69 -7.25
CA GLN A 27 -16.33 -14.88 -7.92
C GLN A 27 -17.67 -15.36 -7.34
N PHE A 28 -18.02 -14.92 -6.13
CA PHE A 28 -19.34 -15.18 -5.52
C PHE A 28 -20.39 -14.11 -5.87
N GLY A 29 -20.02 -13.09 -6.65
CA GLY A 29 -20.89 -12.02 -7.13
C GLY A 29 -20.68 -11.77 -8.62
N ASP A 30 -20.59 -10.49 -9.01
CA ASP A 30 -20.26 -10.09 -10.37
C ASP A 30 -18.74 -9.93 -10.52
N ALA A 31 -18.10 -11.01 -10.98
CA ALA A 31 -16.65 -11.07 -11.16
C ALA A 31 -16.11 -10.19 -12.29
N ASP A 32 -16.95 -9.85 -13.27
CA ASP A 32 -16.56 -9.06 -14.45
C ASP A 32 -16.73 -7.55 -14.24
N SER A 33 -17.27 -7.15 -13.08
CA SER A 33 -17.41 -5.74 -12.73
C SER A 33 -16.05 -5.03 -12.66
N GLU A 34 -15.96 -3.87 -13.30
CA GLU A 34 -14.79 -2.99 -13.24
C GLU A 34 -14.44 -2.56 -11.80
N ASP A 35 -15.44 -2.58 -10.90
CA ASP A 35 -15.26 -2.25 -9.48
C ASP A 35 -14.43 -3.29 -8.73
N VAL A 36 -14.30 -4.53 -9.22
CA VAL A 36 -13.49 -5.57 -8.58
C VAL A 36 -12.01 -5.21 -8.61
N VAL A 37 -11.52 -4.72 -9.76
CA VAL A 37 -10.13 -4.26 -9.91
C VAL A 37 -9.90 -3.06 -9.00
N LYS A 38 -10.83 -2.11 -9.02
CA LYS A 38 -10.80 -0.89 -8.20
C LYS A 38 -10.75 -1.23 -6.71
N ALA A 39 -11.57 -2.17 -6.24
CA ALA A 39 -11.56 -2.65 -4.86
C ALA A 39 -10.22 -3.28 -4.48
N GLY A 40 -9.64 -4.11 -5.36
CA GLY A 40 -8.31 -4.69 -5.15
C GLY A 40 -7.22 -3.64 -5.00
N VAL A 41 -7.27 -2.56 -5.80
CA VAL A 41 -6.36 -1.42 -5.69
C VAL A 41 -6.54 -0.68 -4.37
N VAL A 42 -7.78 -0.37 -3.98
CA VAL A 42 -8.07 0.33 -2.71
C VAL A 42 -7.54 -0.45 -1.51
N VAL A 43 -7.77 -1.76 -1.47
CA VAL A 43 -7.30 -2.63 -0.40
C VAL A 43 -5.78 -2.64 -0.30
N GLU A 44 -5.06 -2.73 -1.43
CA GLU A 44 -3.60 -2.77 -1.41
C GLU A 44 -2.98 -1.40 -1.10
N LEU A 45 -3.55 -0.31 -1.61
CA LEU A 45 -3.09 1.04 -1.26
C LEU A 45 -3.27 1.31 0.24
N THR A 46 -4.40 0.90 0.80
CA THR A 46 -4.67 1.01 2.24
C THR A 46 -3.65 0.18 3.03
N HIS A 47 -3.39 -1.06 2.60
CA HIS A 47 -2.38 -1.90 3.23
C HIS A 47 -0.96 -1.30 3.16
N LEU A 48 -0.59 -0.70 2.02
CA LEU A 48 0.71 -0.03 1.90
C LEU A 48 0.80 1.17 2.83
N ALA A 49 -0.24 2.00 2.90
CA ALA A 49 -0.30 3.14 3.82
C ALA A 49 -0.01 2.72 5.26
N THR A 50 -0.66 1.65 5.74
CA THR A 50 -0.39 1.16 7.11
C THR A 50 1.04 0.68 7.29
N LEU A 51 1.66 0.03 6.29
CA LEU A 51 3.06 -0.39 6.39
C LEU A 51 4.04 0.78 6.52
N TYR A 52 3.79 1.91 5.86
CA TYR A 52 4.62 3.11 6.05
C TYR A 52 4.52 3.65 7.48
N HIS A 53 3.31 3.68 8.03
CA HIS A 53 3.09 4.11 9.41
C HIS A 53 3.68 3.12 10.42
N ASP A 54 3.50 1.81 10.20
CA ASP A 54 4.06 0.75 11.04
C ASP A 54 5.59 0.80 11.06
N ASP A 55 6.25 0.99 9.89
CA ASP A 55 7.72 1.10 9.82
C ASP A 55 8.27 2.26 10.66
N VAL A 56 7.51 3.36 10.76
CA VAL A 56 7.83 4.51 11.63
C VAL A 56 7.60 4.18 13.09
N MET A 57 6.44 3.60 13.43
CA MET A 57 6.06 3.26 14.80
C MET A 57 6.96 2.19 15.42
N ASP A 58 7.40 1.22 14.62
CA ASP A 58 8.24 0.09 15.04
C ASP A 58 9.75 0.40 14.97
N GLU A 59 10.15 1.60 14.53
CA GLU A 59 11.54 1.97 14.24
C GLU A 59 12.26 0.92 13.35
N ALA A 60 11.52 0.31 12.43
CA ALA A 60 12.01 -0.82 11.65
C ALA A 60 13.08 -0.35 10.65
N PRO A 61 14.30 -0.92 10.62
CA PRO A 61 15.35 -0.49 9.69
C PRO A 61 15.19 -1.08 8.27
N ARG A 62 14.43 -2.17 8.11
CA ARG A 62 14.24 -2.87 6.84
C ARG A 62 12.85 -3.49 6.71
N ARG A 63 12.31 -3.48 5.49
CA ARG A 63 11.05 -4.12 5.12
C ARG A 63 11.21 -4.87 3.79
N ARG A 64 10.84 -6.15 3.77
CA ARG A 64 10.92 -7.03 2.59
C ARG A 64 12.31 -7.05 1.91
N GLY A 65 13.38 -6.96 2.71
CA GLY A 65 14.76 -6.95 2.21
C GLY A 65 15.24 -5.59 1.68
N ALA A 66 14.36 -4.59 1.55
CA ALA A 66 14.71 -3.21 1.27
C ALA A 66 14.84 -2.39 2.57
N PRO A 67 15.57 -1.26 2.57
CA PRO A 67 15.47 -0.26 3.63
C PRO A 67 14.01 0.14 3.82
N SER A 68 13.57 0.33 5.05
CA SER A 68 12.27 0.92 5.32
C SER A 68 12.21 2.36 4.80
N ALA A 69 11.00 2.89 4.61
CA ALA A 69 10.83 4.24 4.09
C ALA A 69 11.40 5.30 5.04
N ASN A 70 11.20 5.13 6.35
CA ASN A 70 11.75 6.03 7.35
C ASN A 70 13.27 5.94 7.47
N SER A 71 13.86 4.76 7.24
CA SER A 71 15.32 4.61 7.18
C SER A 71 15.94 5.26 5.94
N ARG A 72 15.20 5.35 4.82
CA ARG A 72 15.72 5.88 3.55
C ARG A 72 15.55 7.39 3.40
N TRP A 73 14.46 7.96 3.91
CA TRP A 73 14.17 9.39 3.83
C TRP A 73 14.18 10.03 5.22
N ASP A 74 13.08 9.90 5.96
CA ASP A 74 12.95 10.20 7.38
C ASP A 74 11.53 9.80 7.84
N ASN A 75 11.25 9.92 9.14
CA ASN A 75 9.92 9.60 9.70
C ASN A 75 8.80 10.49 9.12
N SER A 76 9.05 11.78 8.88
CA SER A 76 8.02 12.72 8.43
C SER A 76 7.60 12.42 6.99
N VAL A 77 8.56 12.13 6.11
CA VAL A 77 8.31 11.71 4.74
C VAL A 77 7.54 10.39 4.71
N ALA A 78 7.93 9.42 5.54
CA ALA A 78 7.23 8.14 5.62
C ALA A 78 5.76 8.30 6.07
N ILE A 79 5.50 9.14 7.09
CA ILE A 79 4.13 9.43 7.55
C ILE A 79 3.31 10.08 6.43
N LEU A 80 3.82 11.15 5.82
CA LEU A 80 3.11 11.89 4.77
C LEU A 80 2.85 11.04 3.52
N VAL A 81 3.76 10.12 3.18
CA VAL A 81 3.57 9.18 2.07
C VAL A 81 2.49 8.15 2.42
N GLY A 82 2.46 7.66 3.67
CA GLY A 82 1.36 6.82 4.16
C GLY A 82 0.01 7.53 4.05
N ASP A 83 -0.06 8.78 4.51
CA ASP A 83 -1.28 9.61 4.43
C ASP A 83 -1.71 9.85 2.98
N PHE A 84 -0.74 10.14 2.09
CA PHE A 84 -0.99 10.30 0.66
C PHE A 84 -1.58 9.01 0.05
N LEU A 85 -1.00 7.84 0.33
CA LEU A 85 -1.49 6.56 -0.17
C LEU A 85 -2.92 6.28 0.32
N PHE A 86 -3.21 6.59 1.59
CA PHE A 86 -4.54 6.44 2.16
C PHE A 86 -5.55 7.41 1.52
N ALA A 87 -5.18 8.68 1.32
CA ALA A 87 -6.01 9.66 0.62
C ALA A 87 -6.28 9.25 -0.84
N ARG A 88 -5.28 8.68 -1.53
CA ARG A 88 -5.44 8.13 -2.89
C ARG A 88 -6.39 6.93 -2.92
N ALA A 89 -6.31 6.05 -1.93
CA ALA A 89 -7.27 4.94 -1.80
C ALA A 89 -8.69 5.46 -1.59
N SER A 90 -8.86 6.45 -0.70
CA SER A 90 -10.17 7.08 -0.44
C SER A 90 -10.73 7.79 -1.66
N ALA A 91 -9.90 8.43 -2.49
CA ALA A 91 -10.37 9.13 -3.69
C ALA A 91 -10.86 8.19 -4.81
N LEU A 92 -10.58 6.88 -4.70
CA LEU A 92 -11.13 5.90 -5.62
C LEU A 92 -12.56 5.55 -5.23
N VAL A 93 -12.92 5.50 -3.95
CA VAL A 93 -14.27 5.11 -3.49
C VAL A 93 -15.21 6.31 -3.52
#